data_AF-A0A368GMF4-F1
#
_entry.id   AF-A0A368GMF4-F1
#
_cell.length_a   1.000
_cell.length_b   1.000
_cell.length_c   1.000
_cell.angle_alpha   90.00
_cell.angle_beta   90.00
_cell.angle_gamma   90.00
#
_symmetry.space_group_name_H-M   'P 1'
#
loop_
_entity.id
_entity.type
_entity.pdbx_description
1 polymer ?
#
loop_
_entity_poly.entity_id
_entity_poly.type
_entity_poly.pdbx_seq_one_letter_code
_entity_poly.pdbx_strand_id
1 'polypeptide(L)'
;MWLCLFAILPVLIDAKALATNEPKDPSCSFETDAYSLSWTYDDPSSDVVFKMVARSELKNFWAGFLIGDDQPKDSIGAFVRNGQIGLMDGYAAGNRILSDNTTNVQALLFDLQDDTLTAEFARPISSSDPGDAELTGCTVSPH
;
A
#
# COMPACT_ATOMS: atom_id res chain seq x y z
N MET A 1 42.52 39.50 20.44
CA MET A 1 41.50 38.49 20.77
C MET A 1 40.16 39.07 20.34
N TRP A 2 39.64 38.66 19.17
CA TRP A 2 38.42 39.21 18.57
C TRP A 2 37.43 38.06 18.48
N LEU A 3 36.36 38.09 19.28
CA LEU A 3 35.28 37.10 19.27
C LEU A 3 34.22 37.59 18.27
N CYS A 4 34.15 36.94 17.11
CA CYS A 4 32.99 37.05 16.22
C CYS A 4 31.82 36.30 16.88
N LEU A 5 30.88 37.03 17.46
CA LEU A 5 29.58 36.48 17.82
C LEU A 5 28.82 36.18 16.51
N PHE A 6 28.76 34.92 16.11
CA PHE A 6 27.77 34.47 15.14
C PHE A 6 26.43 34.38 15.87
N ALA A 7 25.56 35.37 15.65
CA ALA A 7 24.16 35.25 16.02
C ALA A 7 23.51 34.23 15.07
N ILE A 8 23.37 32.99 15.53
CA ILE A 8 22.50 32.01 14.89
C ILE A 8 21.08 32.49 15.17
N LEU A 9 20.45 33.18 14.21
CA LEU A 9 19.01 33.39 14.25
C LEU A 9 18.34 32.04 13.97
N PRO A 10 17.63 31.44 14.93
CA PRO A 10 16.75 30.33 14.61
C PRO A 10 15.66 30.89 13.69
N VAL A 11 15.74 30.58 12.40
CA VAL A 11 14.61 30.78 11.50
C VAL A 11 13.57 29.75 11.91
N LEU A 12 12.57 30.20 12.66
CA LEU A 12 11.35 29.44 12.90
C LEU A 12 10.61 29.37 11.57
N ILE A 13 10.95 28.38 10.75
CA ILE A 13 10.15 28.04 9.58
C ILE A 13 8.86 27.42 10.16
N ASP A 14 7.74 28.10 9.97
CA ASP A 14 6.44 27.55 10.32
C ASP A 14 6.21 26.31 9.46
N ALA A 15 6.26 25.13 10.08
CA ALA A 15 6.10 23.85 9.39
C ALA A 15 4.74 23.75 8.65
N LYS A 16 3.77 24.62 8.98
CA LYS A 16 2.51 24.72 8.24
C LYS A 16 2.66 25.24 6.81
N ALA A 17 3.73 25.97 6.49
CA ALA A 17 3.94 26.53 5.15
C ALA A 17 4.36 25.48 4.10
N LEU A 18 4.75 24.27 4.53
CA LEU A 18 5.09 23.15 3.64
C LEU A 18 3.90 22.20 3.39
N ALA A 19 2.82 22.31 4.18
CA ALA A 19 1.60 21.57 3.94
C ALA A 19 0.71 22.37 2.98
N THR A 20 0.97 22.23 1.68
CA THR A 20 -0.01 22.59 0.65
C THR A 20 -1.28 21.78 0.91
N ASN A 21 -2.27 22.41 1.54
CA ASN A 21 -3.63 21.90 1.65
C ASN A 21 -4.33 22.07 0.29
N GLU A 22 -3.90 21.29 -0.70
CA GLU A 22 -4.81 20.97 -1.79
C GLU A 22 -5.88 20.00 -1.26
N PRO A 23 -7.16 20.19 -1.61
CA PRO A 23 -8.18 19.20 -1.29
C PRO A 23 -7.82 17.88 -1.98
N LYS A 24 -7.41 16.87 -1.21
CA LYS A 24 -7.19 15.51 -1.70
C LYS A 24 -8.56 14.97 -2.18
N ASP A 25 -8.76 14.97 -3.49
CA ASP A 25 -9.89 14.34 -4.20
C ASP A 25 -9.96 12.82 -3.86
N PRO A 26 -11.14 12.18 -4.01
CA PRO A 26 -11.71 11.32 -2.99
C PRO A 26 -10.85 10.07 -2.73
N SER A 27 -10.92 9.57 -1.49
CA SER A 27 -10.26 8.35 -1.00
C SER A 27 -9.95 7.35 -2.12
N CYS A 28 -8.67 7.13 -2.41
CA CYS A 28 -8.28 6.16 -3.42
C CYS A 28 -8.74 4.78 -2.96
N SER A 29 -9.85 4.30 -3.55
CA SER A 29 -10.53 3.10 -3.10
C SER A 29 -11.34 2.41 -4.20
N PHE A 30 -11.65 1.14 -3.95
CA PHE A 30 -12.51 0.28 -4.73
C PHE A 30 -13.37 -0.55 -3.77
N GLU A 31 -14.65 -0.75 -4.07
CA GLU A 31 -15.57 -1.49 -3.20
C GLU A 31 -16.63 -2.28 -3.99
N THR A 32 -16.97 -3.44 -3.44
CA THR A 32 -18.06 -4.34 -3.82
C THR A 32 -18.66 -4.93 -2.54
N ASP A 33 -19.77 -5.66 -2.63
CA ASP A 33 -20.42 -6.29 -1.46
C ASP A 33 -19.52 -7.27 -0.67
N ALA A 34 -18.51 -7.86 -1.32
CA ALA A 34 -17.65 -8.89 -0.75
C ALA A 34 -16.17 -8.47 -0.62
N TYR A 35 -15.79 -7.30 -1.14
CA TYR A 35 -14.40 -6.86 -1.19
C TYR A 35 -14.31 -5.34 -1.18
N SER A 36 -13.42 -4.80 -0.37
CA SER A 36 -12.99 -3.41 -0.46
C SER A 36 -11.47 -3.28 -0.37
N LEU A 37 -10.95 -2.28 -1.06
CA LEU A 37 -9.56 -1.86 -1.02
C LEU A 37 -9.53 -0.35 -0.91
N SER A 38 -8.78 0.20 0.02
CA SER A 38 -8.43 1.62 0.06
C SER A 38 -6.93 1.78 0.25
N TRP A 39 -6.39 2.89 -0.22
CA TRP A 39 -4.98 3.17 -0.08
C TRP A 39 -4.68 4.64 0.16
N THR A 40 -3.59 4.88 0.89
CA THR A 40 -3.11 6.21 1.23
C THR A 40 -1.60 6.25 1.16
N TYR A 41 -1.05 7.30 0.57
CA TYR A 41 0.38 7.58 0.62
C TYR A 41 0.78 8.12 1.99
N ASP A 42 1.79 7.50 2.61
CA ASP A 42 2.45 7.94 3.83
C ASP A 42 3.77 8.65 3.50
N ASP A 43 3.75 9.98 3.56
CA ASP A 43 4.89 10.84 3.17
C ASP A 43 6.18 10.57 3.97
N PRO A 44 6.15 10.38 5.30
CA PRO A 44 7.35 10.13 6.10
C PRO A 44 8.09 8.84 5.74
N SER A 45 7.38 7.76 5.40
CA SER A 45 7.98 6.49 5.02
C SER A 45 8.16 6.31 3.52
N SER A 46 7.52 7.17 2.71
CA SER A 46 7.42 7.00 1.25
C SER A 46 6.78 5.67 0.85
N ASP A 47 5.79 5.22 1.63
CA ASP A 47 5.01 4.01 1.36
C ASP A 47 3.59 4.33 0.92
N VAL A 48 2.98 3.39 0.22
CA VAL A 48 1.53 3.30 0.08
C VAL A 48 1.02 2.28 1.09
N VAL A 49 0.13 2.73 1.97
CA VAL A 49 -0.58 1.90 2.94
C VAL A 49 -1.90 1.46 2.34
N PHE A 50 -2.08 0.15 2.19
CA PHE A 50 -3.29 -0.47 1.70
C PHE A 50 -4.10 -1.04 2.85
N LYS A 51 -5.42 -0.92 2.75
CA LYS A 51 -6.39 -1.59 3.61
C LYS A 51 -7.35 -2.39 2.74
N MET A 52 -7.31 -3.70 2.90
CA MET A 52 -8.15 -4.65 2.19
C MET A 52 -9.12 -5.31 3.17
N VAL A 53 -10.39 -5.40 2.77
CA VAL A 53 -11.40 -6.21 3.45
C VAL A 53 -11.98 -7.21 2.45
N ALA A 54 -12.06 -8.48 2.80
CA ALA A 54 -12.61 -9.52 1.97
C ALA A 54 -13.52 -10.46 2.77
N ARG A 55 -14.75 -10.68 2.30
CA ARG A 55 -15.72 -11.58 2.93
C ARG A 55 -15.79 -12.89 2.15
N SER A 56 -15.58 -14.02 2.81
CA SER A 56 -15.64 -15.34 2.18
C SER A 56 -15.99 -16.44 3.16
N GLU A 57 -16.99 -17.26 2.83
CA GLU A 57 -17.36 -18.46 3.61
C GLU A 57 -16.33 -19.60 3.45
N LEU A 58 -15.37 -19.46 2.53
CA LEU A 58 -14.31 -20.45 2.31
C LEU A 58 -13.33 -20.46 3.48
N LYS A 59 -12.95 -21.65 3.94
CA LYS A 59 -11.92 -21.80 5.00
C LYS A 59 -10.49 -21.63 4.50
N ASN A 60 -10.30 -21.69 3.18
CA ASN A 60 -9.03 -21.46 2.52
C ASN A 60 -9.29 -20.57 1.29
N PHE A 61 -8.74 -19.37 1.28
CA PHE A 61 -8.87 -18.44 0.16
C PHE A 61 -7.70 -17.47 0.11
N TRP A 62 -7.51 -16.84 -1.04
CA TRP A 62 -6.64 -15.68 -1.22
C TRP A 62 -7.51 -14.52 -1.71
N ALA A 63 -7.27 -13.34 -1.15
CA ALA A 63 -7.86 -12.09 -1.60
C ALA A 63 -6.73 -11.09 -1.82
N GLY A 64 -6.83 -10.30 -2.89
CA GLY A 64 -5.79 -9.36 -3.25
C GLY A 64 -6.14 -8.63 -4.54
N PHE A 65 -5.17 -7.91 -5.06
CA PHE A 65 -5.30 -7.09 -6.26
C PHE A 65 -4.02 -7.18 -7.11
N LEU A 66 -4.13 -6.75 -8.36
CA LEU A 66 -3.01 -6.63 -9.28
C LEU A 66 -2.67 -5.15 -9.46
N ILE A 67 -1.38 -4.87 -9.66
CA ILE A 67 -0.82 -3.54 -9.86
C ILE A 67 -0.14 -3.48 -11.23
N GLY A 68 -0.33 -2.38 -11.94
CA GLY A 68 0.28 -2.10 -13.23
C GLY A 68 -0.71 -1.52 -14.22
N ASP A 69 -0.24 -1.35 -15.46
CA ASP A 69 -1.01 -0.76 -16.56
C ASP A 69 -1.87 -1.84 -17.28
N ASP A 70 -1.90 -1.84 -18.62
CA ASP A 70 -2.80 -2.66 -19.47
C ASP A 70 -2.77 -4.18 -19.20
N GLN A 71 -1.68 -4.70 -18.63
CA GLN A 71 -1.52 -6.11 -18.27
C GLN A 71 -0.83 -6.23 -16.90
N PRO A 72 -1.56 -5.96 -15.80
CA PRO A 72 -0.96 -5.91 -14.48
C PRO A 72 -0.53 -7.32 -14.06
N LYS A 73 0.68 -7.41 -13.51
CA LYS A 73 1.30 -8.68 -13.11
C LYS A 73 1.69 -8.69 -11.65
N ASP A 74 2.28 -7.62 -11.17
CA ASP A 74 2.53 -7.37 -9.75
C ASP A 74 1.23 -7.55 -8.96
N SER A 75 1.29 -8.23 -7.83
CA SER A 75 0.13 -8.60 -7.04
C SER A 75 0.43 -8.60 -5.56
N ILE A 76 -0.52 -8.08 -4.79
CA ILE A 76 -0.44 -8.08 -3.35
C ILE A 76 -1.77 -8.59 -2.81
N GLY A 77 -1.70 -9.46 -1.81
CA GLY A 77 -2.90 -9.96 -1.15
C GLY A 77 -2.59 -10.69 0.13
N ALA A 78 -3.64 -11.16 0.78
CA ALA A 78 -3.55 -12.01 1.95
C ALA A 78 -4.29 -13.32 1.70
N PHE A 79 -3.75 -14.40 2.23
CA PHE A 79 -4.39 -15.71 2.23
C PHE A 79 -4.84 -16.10 3.63
N VAL A 80 -5.96 -16.80 3.68
CA VAL A 80 -6.40 -17.56 4.85
C VAL A 80 -6.17 -19.03 4.55
N ARG A 81 -5.48 -19.73 5.44
CA ARG A 81 -5.32 -21.18 5.39
C ARG A 81 -5.62 -21.77 6.77
N ASN A 82 -6.73 -22.49 6.87
CA ASN A 82 -7.19 -23.10 8.13
C ASN A 82 -7.20 -22.11 9.32
N GLY A 83 -7.69 -20.88 9.08
CA GLY A 83 -7.76 -19.81 10.08
C GLY A 83 -6.44 -19.06 10.33
N GLN A 84 -5.33 -19.46 9.69
CA GLN A 84 -4.09 -18.70 9.71
C GLN A 84 -4.08 -17.70 8.56
N ILE A 85 -3.74 -16.44 8.86
CA ILE A 85 -3.62 -15.37 7.87
C ILE A 85 -2.15 -15.22 7.50
N GLY A 86 -1.87 -15.05 6.22
CA GLY A 86 -0.55 -14.66 5.75
C GLY A 86 -0.64 -13.63 4.62
N LEU A 87 0.39 -12.82 4.49
CA LEU A 87 0.58 -11.89 3.38
C LEU A 87 1.24 -12.62 2.21
N MET A 88 0.90 -12.22 0.99
CA MET A 88 1.54 -12.68 -0.22
C MET A 88 1.83 -11.49 -1.12
N ASP A 89 3.12 -11.25 -1.29
CA ASP A 89 3.74 -10.43 -2.33
C ASP A 89 4.10 -11.38 -3.48
N GLY A 90 3.70 -11.04 -4.70
CA GLY A 90 3.78 -11.99 -5.79
C GLY A 90 3.39 -11.43 -7.14
N TYR A 91 3.27 -12.32 -8.12
CA TYR A 91 2.87 -11.97 -9.47
C TYR A 91 1.89 -12.96 -10.09
N ALA A 92 1.08 -12.45 -11.03
CA ALA A 92 0.18 -13.24 -11.85
C ALA A 92 0.93 -14.02 -12.94
N ALA A 93 0.76 -15.34 -12.94
CA ALA A 93 1.32 -16.27 -13.92
C ALA A 93 0.22 -17.20 -14.47
N GLY A 94 -0.41 -16.77 -15.57
CA GLY A 94 -1.54 -17.49 -16.15
C GLY A 94 -2.77 -17.38 -15.25
N ASN A 95 -3.21 -18.51 -14.67
CA ASN A 95 -4.37 -18.56 -13.76
C ASN A 95 -3.98 -18.72 -12.28
N ARG A 96 -2.74 -18.37 -11.92
CA ARG A 96 -2.19 -18.51 -10.57
C ARG A 96 -1.47 -17.24 -10.15
N ILE A 97 -1.43 -17.02 -8.85
CA ILE A 97 -0.51 -16.07 -8.22
C ILE A 97 0.67 -16.88 -7.70
N LEU A 98 1.89 -16.43 -7.97
CA LEU A 98 3.14 -17.01 -7.49
C LEU A 98 3.83 -16.00 -6.58
N SER A 99 4.47 -16.46 -5.51
CA SER A 99 5.19 -15.57 -4.60
C SER A 99 6.45 -15.04 -5.25
N ASP A 100 6.77 -13.78 -4.95
CA ASP A 100 8.05 -13.20 -5.33
C ASP A 100 9.19 -13.72 -4.46
N ASN A 101 10.39 -13.66 -5.04
CA ASN A 101 11.62 -13.99 -4.31
C ASN A 101 12.09 -12.82 -3.44
N THR A 102 11.76 -11.59 -3.86
CA THR A 102 12.03 -10.36 -3.13
C THR A 102 10.68 -9.86 -2.63
N THR A 103 10.54 -9.66 -1.32
CA THR A 103 9.34 -9.02 -0.78
C THR A 103 9.65 -7.61 -0.29
N ASN A 104 8.80 -6.67 -0.68
CA ASN A 104 8.86 -5.28 -0.25
C ASN A 104 7.58 -4.86 0.49
N VAL A 105 6.66 -5.79 0.73
CA VAL A 105 5.40 -5.52 1.42
C VAL A 105 5.51 -5.86 2.91
N GLN A 106 5.18 -4.90 3.77
CA GLN A 106 5.14 -5.07 5.21
C GLN A 106 3.70 -5.24 5.70
N ALA A 107 3.44 -6.30 6.46
CA ALA A 107 2.19 -6.45 7.19
C ALA A 107 2.10 -5.45 8.35
N LEU A 108 0.98 -4.73 8.47
CA LEU A 108 0.69 -3.81 9.56
C LEU A 108 -0.39 -4.38 10.50
N LEU A 109 -1.47 -4.92 9.93
CA LEU A 109 -2.58 -5.50 10.69
C LEU A 109 -3.22 -6.65 9.92
N PHE A 110 -3.54 -7.72 10.64
CA PHE A 110 -4.41 -8.79 10.14
C PHE A 110 -5.46 -9.13 11.17
N ASP A 111 -6.69 -9.30 10.70
CA ASP A 111 -7.81 -9.76 11.49
C ASP A 111 -8.71 -10.66 10.64
N LEU A 112 -9.30 -11.66 11.28
CA LEU A 112 -10.27 -12.57 10.66
C LEU A 112 -11.41 -12.83 11.65
N GLN A 113 -12.55 -12.19 11.40
CA GLN A 113 -13.74 -12.30 12.24
C GLN A 113 -14.96 -12.51 11.35
N ASP A 114 -15.85 -13.42 11.76
CA ASP A 114 -17.12 -13.69 11.07
C ASP A 114 -16.97 -13.81 9.54
N ASP A 115 -16.04 -14.67 9.12
CA ASP A 115 -15.72 -14.95 7.70
C ASP A 115 -15.30 -13.68 6.91
N THR A 116 -14.84 -12.64 7.61
CA THR A 116 -14.32 -11.38 7.05
C THR A 116 -12.84 -11.21 7.39
N LEU A 117 -11.99 -11.22 6.37
CA LEU A 117 -10.58 -10.90 6.45
C LEU A 117 -10.39 -9.39 6.35
N THR A 118 -9.68 -8.80 7.32
CA THR A 118 -9.15 -7.43 7.23
C THR A 118 -7.63 -7.50 7.22
N ALA A 119 -7.01 -6.83 6.25
CA ALA A 119 -5.58 -6.81 6.03
C ALA A 119 -5.10 -5.38 5.76
N GLU A 120 -4.18 -4.89 6.58
CA GLU A 120 -3.46 -3.64 6.33
C GLU A 120 -1.98 -3.94 6.11
N PHE A 121 -1.42 -3.40 5.04
CA PHE A 121 -0.04 -3.60 4.65
C PHE A 121 0.52 -2.37 3.92
N ALA A 122 1.82 -2.16 4.05
CA ALA A 122 2.54 -1.06 3.41
C ALA A 122 3.48 -1.58 2.35
N ARG A 123 3.64 -0.82 1.26
CA ARG A 123 4.62 -1.07 0.22
C ARG A 123 5.32 0.24 -0.16
N PRO A 124 6.66 0.26 -0.26
CA PRO A 124 7.40 1.41 -0.78
C PRO A 124 6.92 1.83 -2.17
N ILE A 125 6.96 3.13 -2.46
CA ILE A 125 6.55 3.63 -3.79
C ILE A 125 7.44 3.13 -4.94
N SER A 126 8.64 2.65 -4.63
CA SER A 126 9.59 2.08 -5.60
C SER A 126 10.02 0.69 -5.17
N SER A 127 10.31 -0.16 -6.16
CA SER A 127 10.76 -1.52 -5.91
C SER A 127 12.12 -1.78 -6.54
N SER A 128 12.92 -2.62 -5.90
CA SER A 128 14.11 -3.19 -6.52
C SER A 128 13.82 -4.47 -7.32
N ASP A 129 12.60 -5.02 -7.21
CA ASP A 129 12.17 -6.14 -8.03
C ASP A 129 11.78 -5.64 -9.43
N PRO A 130 12.38 -6.13 -10.52
CA PRO A 130 12.02 -5.69 -11.87
C PRO A 130 10.62 -6.17 -12.32
N GLY A 131 9.99 -7.12 -11.60
CA GLY A 131 8.63 -7.58 -11.88
C GLY A 131 7.54 -6.65 -11.33
N ASP A 132 7.93 -5.75 -10.44
CA ASP A 132 7.05 -4.89 -9.67
C ASP A 132 6.68 -3.61 -10.40
N ALA A 133 5.47 -3.13 -10.16
CA ALA A 133 5.00 -1.84 -10.62
C ALA A 133 5.49 -0.71 -9.69
N GLU A 134 6.02 0.35 -10.29
CA GLU A 134 6.33 1.59 -9.57
C GLU A 134 5.03 2.33 -9.19
N LEU A 135 4.94 2.77 -7.93
CA LEU A 135 3.79 3.52 -7.40
C LEU A 135 4.05 5.04 -7.33
N THR A 136 5.13 5.50 -7.98
CA THR A 136 5.52 6.92 -7.96
C THR A 136 4.57 7.85 -8.71
N GLY A 137 3.63 7.30 -9.49
CA GLY A 137 2.68 8.05 -10.32
C GLY A 137 1.22 7.79 -9.94
N CYS A 138 0.34 8.76 -10.23
CA CYS A 138 -1.10 8.58 -10.16
C CYS A 138 -1.62 8.05 -11.50
N THR A 139 -2.38 6.95 -11.50
CA THR A 139 -3.15 6.53 -12.67
C THR A 139 -4.49 7.28 -12.67
N VAL A 140 -4.71 8.12 -13.69
CA VAL A 140 -6.05 8.68 -13.94
C VAL A 140 -6.90 7.58 -14.55
N SER A 141 -7.97 7.18 -13.86
CA SER A 141 -8.94 6.23 -14.42
C SER A 141 -9.44 6.77 -15.77
N PRO A 142 -9.27 6.05 -16.89
CA PRO A 142 -9.87 6.47 -18.15
C PRO A 142 -11.39 6.34 -17.99
N HIS A 143 -12.10 7.45 -18.22
CA HIS A 143 -13.55 7.48 -18.35
C HIS A 143 -14.03 6.75 -19.61
#